data_AF-A0A7I7R5P9-F1
#
_entry.id   AF-A0A7I7R5P9-F1
#
_cell.length_a   1.000
_cell.length_b   1.000
_cell.length_c   1.000
_cell.angle_alpha   90.00
_cell.angle_beta   90.00
_cell.angle_gamma   90.00
#
_symmetry.space_group_name_H-M   'P 1'
#
loop_
_entity.id
_entity.type
_entity.pdbx_description
1 polymer ?
#
loop_
_entity_poly.entity_id
_entity_poly.type
_entity_poly.pdbx_seq_one_letter_code
_entity_poly.pdbx_strand_id
1 'polypeptide(L)'
;MTNRRSLRGIELRYVLTHYLLHHGTCSIGQLAAELDARSFGTPGRPSKAISDALRWERGRGRVFRRGRGRYGPASIPRSTEYRIHQRVMSLRAEAAHLQSVHTPT
;
A
#
# COMPACT_ATOMS: atom_id res chain seq x y z
N MET A 1 11.18 -8.21 17.71
CA MET A 1 10.71 -6.90 17.19
C MET A 1 10.74 -6.99 15.67
N THR A 2 9.59 -7.10 14.99
CA THR A 2 9.60 -7.27 13.53
C THR A 2 10.15 -6.00 12.89
N ASN A 3 11.30 -6.08 12.21
CA ASN A 3 11.89 -4.96 11.49
C ASN A 3 10.96 -4.61 10.32
N ARG A 4 10.12 -3.59 10.52
CA ARG A 4 9.08 -3.19 9.58
C ARG A 4 9.29 -1.75 9.16
N ARG A 5 9.19 -1.52 7.86
CA ARG A 5 9.21 -0.17 7.30
C ARG A 5 7.84 0.49 7.53
N SER A 6 7.79 1.57 8.30
CA SER A 6 6.55 2.31 8.55
C SER A 6 6.22 3.21 7.35
N LEU A 7 5.14 2.88 6.63
CA LEU A 7 4.63 3.68 5.51
C LEU A 7 3.73 4.80 6.01
N ARG A 8 3.92 6.01 5.48
CA ARG A 8 3.13 7.20 5.83
C ARG A 8 2.75 8.02 4.60
N GLY A 9 1.70 8.81 4.72
CA GLY A 9 1.32 9.80 3.72
C GLY A 9 1.22 9.22 2.31
N ILE A 10 2.02 9.76 1.39
CA ILE A 10 2.03 9.38 -0.02
C ILE A 10 2.52 7.96 -0.27
N GLU A 11 3.41 7.43 0.57
CA GLU A 11 3.98 6.09 0.39
C GLU A 11 2.92 5.02 0.62
N LEU A 12 2.17 5.14 1.72
CA LEU A 12 1.05 4.23 2.01
C LEU A 12 -0.01 4.30 0.90
N ARG A 13 -0.35 5.51 0.43
CA ARG A 13 -1.28 5.70 -0.69
C ARG A 13 -0.80 4.99 -1.95
N TYR A 14 0.47 5.15 -2.30
CA TYR A 14 1.04 4.58 -3.51
C TYR A 14 1.10 3.05 -3.45
N VAL A 15 1.52 2.48 -2.33
CA VAL A 15 1.55 1.02 -2.15
C VAL A 15 0.15 0.43 -2.27
N LEU A 16 -0.85 1.04 -1.66
CA LEU A 16 -2.24 0.58 -1.73
C LEU A 16 -2.84 0.72 -3.14
N THR A 17 -2.67 1.89 -3.78
CA THR A 17 -3.14 2.11 -5.16
C THR A 17 -2.47 1.14 -6.13
N HIS A 18 -1.16 0.96 -6.01
CA HIS A 18 -0.40 -0.02 -6.80
C HIS A 18 -0.95 -1.43 -6.63
N TYR A 19 -1.18 -1.86 -5.39
CA TYR A 19 -1.74 -3.19 -5.13
C TYR A 19 -3.12 -3.36 -5.78
N LEU A 20 -4.00 -2.38 -5.62
CA LEU A 20 -5.33 -2.42 -6.24
C LEU A 20 -5.26 -2.47 -7.77
N LEU A 21 -4.32 -1.77 -8.41
CA LEU A 21 -4.14 -1.82 -9.88
C LEU A 21 -3.80 -3.22 -10.37
N HIS A 22 -3.02 -3.99 -9.61
CA HIS A 22 -2.56 -5.32 -10.02
C HIS A 22 -3.53 -6.44 -9.60
N HIS A 23 -4.25 -6.27 -8.48
CA HIS A 23 -5.10 -7.30 -7.89
C HIS A 23 -6.61 -6.99 -7.99
N GLY A 24 -6.97 -5.85 -8.54
CA GLY A 24 -8.36 -5.43 -8.68
C GLY A 24 -9.01 -5.05 -7.35
N THR A 25 -10.22 -5.54 -7.11
CA THR A 25 -11.00 -5.16 -5.93
C THR A 25 -10.58 -5.96 -4.70
N CYS A 26 -10.10 -5.27 -3.66
CA CYS A 26 -9.64 -5.89 -2.42
C CYS A 26 -10.36 -5.31 -1.19
N SER A 27 -10.46 -6.12 -0.14
CA SER A 27 -10.93 -5.68 1.17
C SER A 27 -9.81 -5.00 1.98
N ILE A 28 -10.18 -4.18 2.97
CA ILE A 28 -9.23 -3.60 3.93
C ILE A 28 -8.41 -4.68 4.63
N GLY A 29 -9.00 -5.85 4.92
CA GLY A 29 -8.30 -6.98 5.53
C GLY A 29 -7.22 -7.56 4.62
N GLN A 30 -7.52 -7.74 3.33
CA GLN A 30 -6.54 -8.19 2.34
C GLN A 30 -5.40 -7.16 2.17
N LEU A 31 -5.74 -5.87 2.14
CA LEU A 31 -4.74 -4.80 2.07
C LEU A 31 -3.85 -4.77 3.33
N ALA A 32 -4.41 -5.01 4.51
CA ALA A 32 -3.62 -5.07 5.74
C ALA A 32 -2.69 -6.30 5.76
N ALA A 33 -3.19 -7.48 5.36
CA ALA A 33 -2.39 -8.70 5.26
C ALA A 33 -1.25 -8.55 4.25
N GLU A 34 -1.50 -7.89 3.12
CA GLU A 34 -0.49 -7.59 2.11
C GLU A 34 0.64 -6.68 2.64
N LEU A 35 0.29 -5.65 3.41
CA LEU A 35 1.28 -4.80 4.05
C LEU A 35 2.13 -5.61 5.05
N ASP A 36 1.46 -6.44 5.85
CA ASP A 36 2.12 -7.29 6.85
C ASP A 36 3.11 -8.27 6.20
N ALA A 37 2.68 -8.96 5.13
CA ALA A 37 3.49 -9.92 4.38
C ALA A 37 4.75 -9.30 3.74
N ARG A 38 4.76 -7.99 3.52
CA ARG A 38 5.92 -7.25 2.96
C ARG A 38 6.72 -6.49 4.02
N SER A 39 6.52 -6.81 5.30
CA SER A 39 7.10 -6.07 6.43
C SER A 39 6.84 -4.56 6.36
N PHE A 40 5.69 -4.14 5.84
CA PHE A 40 5.23 -2.77 5.94
C PHE A 40 4.39 -2.58 7.20
N GLY A 41 4.66 -1.50 7.92
CA GLY A 41 3.85 -1.03 9.04
C GLY A 41 3.08 0.23 8.68
N THR A 42 2.04 0.55 9.44
CA THR A 42 1.34 1.84 9.38
C THR A 42 1.36 2.51 10.76
N PRO A 43 1.35 3.84 10.85
CA PRO A 43 1.17 4.50 12.13
C PRO A 43 -0.23 4.21 12.70
N GLY A 44 -0.29 3.72 13.94
CA GLY A 44 -1.54 3.41 14.63
C GLY A 44 -2.31 2.22 14.02
N ARG A 45 -3.65 2.28 14.08
CA ARG A 45 -4.53 1.19 13.64
C ARG A 45 -4.51 1.00 12.11
N PRO A 46 -4.06 -0.15 11.58
CA PRO A 46 -3.90 -0.36 10.13
C PRO A 46 -5.16 -0.11 9.31
N SER A 47 -6.31 -0.63 9.75
CA SER A 47 -7.56 -0.44 9.02
C SER A 47 -7.97 1.04 8.87
N LYS A 48 -7.65 1.87 9.88
CA LYS A 48 -7.92 3.31 9.83
C LYS A 48 -6.95 3.99 8.86
N ALA A 49 -5.65 3.73 8.98
CA ALA A 49 -4.64 4.28 8.09
C ALA A 49 -4.91 3.94 6.61
N ILE A 50 -5.27 2.69 6.32
CA ILE A 50 -5.66 2.22 4.98
C ILE A 50 -6.91 2.97 4.50
N SER A 51 -7.95 3.05 5.33
CA SER A 51 -9.20 3.72 4.96
C SER A 51 -8.99 5.21 4.66
N ASP A 52 -8.17 5.88 5.47
CA ASP A 52 -7.85 7.29 5.31
C ASP A 52 -7.00 7.50 4.04
N ALA A 53 -5.98 6.68 3.81
CA ALA A 53 -5.16 6.73 2.59
C ALA A 53 -6.01 6.53 1.31
N LEU A 54 -6.90 5.54 1.30
CA LEU A 54 -7.79 5.29 0.17
C LEU A 54 -8.85 6.37 0.00
N ARG A 55 -9.31 7.01 1.07
CA ARG A 55 -10.20 8.18 0.98
C ARG A 55 -9.54 9.32 0.20
N TRP A 56 -8.26 9.57 0.45
CA TRP A 56 -7.48 10.55 -0.32
C TRP A 56 -7.36 10.16 -1.80
N GLU A 57 -7.02 8.91 -2.09
CA GLU A 57 -6.87 8.45 -3.48
C GLU A 57 -8.21 8.40 -4.24
N ARG A 58 -9.33 8.20 -3.53
CA ARG A 58 -10.69 8.37 -4.08
C ARG A 58 -10.94 9.79 -4.54
N GLY A 59 -10.58 10.79 -3.72
CA GLY A 59 -10.70 12.19 -4.09
C GLY A 59 -9.84 12.57 -5.31
N ARG A 60 -8.77 11.80 -5.57
CA ARG A 60 -7.93 11.94 -6.76
C ARG A 60 -8.39 11.13 -7.97
N GLY A 61 -9.51 10.41 -7.86
CA GLY A 61 -10.04 9.56 -8.93
C GLY A 61 -9.19 8.34 -9.26
N ARG A 62 -8.28 7.91 -8.37
CA ARG A 62 -7.35 6.79 -8.63
C ARG A 62 -7.85 5.44 -8.13
N VAL A 63 -8.76 5.46 -7.16
CA VAL A 63 -9.42 4.26 -6.60
C VAL A 63 -10.88 4.58 -6.36
N PHE A 64 -11.74 3.56 -6.31
CA PHE A 64 -13.15 3.71 -5.94
C PHE A 64 -13.52 2.74 -4.83
N ARG A 65 -14.60 3.06 -4.10
CA ARG A 65 -15.18 2.13 -3.11
C ARG A 65 -16.17 1.22 -3.84
N ARG A 66 -15.99 -0.11 -3.71
CA ARG A 66 -16.88 -1.13 -4.31
C ARG A 66 -17.89 -1.73 -3.34
N GLY A 67 -17.82 -1.38 -2.05
CA GLY A 67 -18.73 -1.88 -1.03
C GLY A 67 -18.24 -1.55 0.37
N ARG A 68 -18.81 -2.19 1.39
CA ARG A 68 -18.32 -2.05 2.77
C ARG A 68 -16.90 -2.60 2.88
N GLY A 69 -15.95 -1.72 3.18
CA GLY A 69 -14.54 -2.08 3.36
C GLY A 69 -13.83 -2.65 2.13
N ARG A 70 -14.40 -2.46 0.92
CA ARG A 70 -13.81 -2.94 -0.35
C ARG A 70 -13.52 -1.79 -1.28
N TYR A 71 -12.36 -1.82 -1.90
CA TYR A 71 -11.86 -0.79 -2.82
C TYR A 71 -11.29 -1.45 -4.07
N GLY A 72 -11.33 -0.75 -5.19
CA GLY A 72 -10.69 -1.21 -6.43
C GLY A 72 -10.08 -0.05 -7.22
N PRO A 73 -9.29 -0.37 -8.26
CA PRO A 73 -8.53 0.60 -9.03
C PRO A 73 -9.41 1.35 -10.03
N ALA A 74 -9.26 2.66 -10.10
CA ALA A 74 -9.80 3.45 -11.21
C ALA A 74 -8.78 3.55 -12.35
N SER A 75 -9.21 4.08 -13.50
CA SER A 75 -8.29 4.43 -14.59
C SER A 75 -7.36 5.56 -14.14
N ILE A 76 -6.05 5.38 -14.33
CA ILE A 76 -5.05 6.38 -13.99
C ILE A 76 -4.16 6.71 -15.20
N PRO A 77 -3.68 7.95 -15.35
CA PRO A 77 -2.73 8.29 -16.40
C PRO A 77 -1.45 7.47 -16.28
N ARG A 78 -0.93 7.00 -17.42
CA ARG A 78 0.28 6.15 -17.50
C ARG A 78 1.49 6.74 -16.76
N SER A 79 1.67 8.06 -16.82
CA SER A 79 2.75 8.77 -16.11
C SER A 79 2.60 8.69 -14.58
N THR A 80 1.37 8.74 -14.08
CA THR A 80 1.08 8.59 -12.65
C THR A 80 1.29 7.15 -12.21
N GLU A 81 0.84 6.19 -13.00
CA GLU A 81 1.07 4.76 -12.76
C GLU A 81 2.57 4.47 -12.69
N TYR A 82 3.35 4.94 -13.67
CA TYR A 82 4.80 4.76 -13.70
C TYR A 82 5.48 5.33 -12.45
N ARG A 83 5.13 6.55 -12.05
CA ARG A 83 5.68 7.16 -10.82
C ARG A 83 5.31 6.37 -9.56
N ILE A 84 4.08 5.87 -9.47
CA ILE A 84 3.63 5.02 -8.37
C ILE A 84 4.44 3.72 -8.36
N HIS A 85 4.56 3.05 -9.50
CA HIS A 85 5.31 1.81 -9.66
C HIS A 85 6.77 1.96 -9.21
N GLN A 86 7.49 2.96 -9.75
CA GLN A 86 8.89 3.20 -9.40
C GLN A 86 9.08 3.42 -7.89
N ARG A 87 8.21 4.22 -7.27
CA ARG A 87 8.29 4.45 -5.82
C ARG A 87 7.99 3.18 -5.04
N VAL A 88 7.00 2.40 -5.44
CA VAL A 88 6.64 1.14 -4.75
C VAL A 88 7.75 0.11 -4.85
N MET A 89 8.43 -0.01 -5.98
CA MET A 89 9.58 -0.91 -6.13
C MET A 89 10.74 -0.49 -5.23
N SER A 90 11.07 0.81 -5.13
CA SER A 90 12.06 1.31 -4.18
C SER A 90 11.70 0.98 -2.73
N LEU A 91 10.45 1.21 -2.32
CA LEU A 91 9.99 0.90 -0.96
C LEU A 91 10.08 -0.60 -0.63
N ARG A 92 9.77 -1.46 -1.60
CA ARG A 92 9.89 -2.93 -1.46
C ARG A 92 11.35 -3.35 -1.32
N ALA A 93 12.25 -2.81 -2.14
CA ALA A 93 13.68 -3.09 -2.03
C ALA A 93 14.24 -2.69 -0.66
N GLU A 94 13.87 -1.51 -0.16
CA GLU A 94 14.31 -1.04 1.15
C GLU A 94 13.72 -1.89 2.30
N ALA A 95 12.45 -2.33 2.20
CA ALA A 95 11.86 -3.23 3.19
C ALA A 95 12.52 -4.62 3.18
N ALA A 96 12.84 -5.16 2.00
CA ALA A 96 13.56 -6.42 1.87
C ALA A 96 14.98 -6.34 2.47
N HIS A 97 15.68 -5.21 2.27
CA HIS A 97 16.99 -4.99 2.88
C HIS A 97 16.93 -4.98 4.43
N LEU A 98 15.90 -4.34 4.99
CA LEU A 98 15.65 -4.35 6.44
C LEU A 98 15.35 -5.76 6.98
N GLN A 99 14.69 -6.62 6.19
CA GLN A 99 14.49 -8.02 6.55
C GLN A 99 15.82 -8.80 6.54
N SER A 100 16.64 -8.65 5.49
CA SER A 100 17.88 -9.43 5.33
C SER A 100 18.95 -9.14 6.39
N VAL A 101 19.00 -7.91 6.91
CA VAL A 101 19.95 -7.52 7.98
C VAL A 101 19.60 -8.17 9.33
N HIS A 102 18.38 -8.71 9.49
CA HIS A 102 17.89 -9.26 10.76
C HIS A 102 17.76 -10.79 10.77
N THR A 103 18.29 -11.51 9.79
CA THR A 103 18.38 -12.98 9.88
C THR A 103 19.77 -13.35 10.45
N PRO A 104 19.95 -13.47 11.78
CA PRO A 104 21.11 -14.18 12.29
C PRO A 104 20.91 -15.68 12.04
N THR A 105 21.97 -16.31 11.55
CA THR A 105 22.20 -17.77 11.45
C THR A 105 21.78 -18.54 12.71
#